data_AF-A0A2H0WE70-F1
#
_entry.id   AF-A0A2H0WE70-F1
#
_cell.length_a   1.000
_cell.length_b   1.000
_cell.length_c   1.000
_cell.angle_alpha   90.00
_cell.angle_beta   90.00
_cell.angle_gamma   90.00
#
_symmetry.space_group_name_H-M   'P 1'
#
loop_
_entity.id
_entity.type
_entity.pdbx_description
1 polymer ?
#
loop_
_entity_poly.entity_id
_entity_poly.type
_entity_poly.pdbx_seq_one_letter_code
_entity_poly.pdbx_strand_id
1 'polypeptide(L)'
;MGTSIEQCMCHGKFASHLKNLDLDPSLTKNNLPDQRIAGLISMTDGGWVFCSRFATILVSLFASSAMAAELNLGQYEGSPQTPGYYTVDDISQRHEGKFISPEIILTGGISSFSPASTVLSLLKWISHSEAITNPADAYNRLKHFGTWITDPSGSTCLNTRGLILRRESQTSVTYTDTKECTIATGQWYEPYTGSIKRNAGELQIDHVVPLKNAYVMGAWQWSGKQRCLYANFMTNNFHLLAVDSRENMRKGDRAPDRYMPPNGSFVCEYLEDWLKIKLIWNLKMTASEGNAIQSEMVTHNCDPSVYSMTRLELDRERAALQSFAKKCSAESNEPISNPNGIFQSP
;
A
#
# COMPACT_ATOMS: atom_id res chain seq x y z
N MET A 1 -11.98 -70.32 -23.95
CA MET A 1 -13.20 -69.74 -23.34
C MET A 1 -12.78 -68.41 -22.72
N GLY A 2 -13.19 -67.21 -23.10
CA GLY A 2 -14.05 -66.67 -24.15
C GLY A 2 -14.14 -65.16 -23.85
N THR A 3 -14.00 -64.32 -24.89
CA THR A 3 -14.51 -62.91 -25.06
C THR A 3 -14.12 -61.83 -24.03
N SER A 4 -13.79 -60.57 -24.37
CA SER A 4 -14.24 -59.71 -25.48
C SER A 4 -13.18 -58.67 -25.92
N ILE A 5 -13.42 -58.13 -27.12
CA ILE A 5 -12.72 -57.06 -27.83
C ILE A 5 -13.51 -55.74 -27.62
N GLU A 6 -12.79 -54.62 -27.42
CA GLU A 6 -13.02 -53.28 -28.04
C GLU A 6 -11.93 -52.31 -27.50
N GLN A 7 -10.93 -51.95 -28.29
CA GLN A 7 -10.81 -50.73 -29.12
C GLN A 7 -10.70 -49.40 -28.36
N CYS A 8 -9.55 -48.74 -28.48
CA CYS A 8 -9.48 -47.30 -28.70
C CYS A 8 -8.29 -46.98 -29.61
N MET A 9 -8.62 -46.59 -30.84
CA MET A 9 -7.72 -45.99 -31.83
C MET A 9 -7.52 -44.51 -31.50
N CYS A 10 -6.34 -43.97 -31.84
CA CYS A 10 -6.24 -42.64 -32.43
C CYS A 10 -5.19 -42.65 -33.53
N HIS A 11 -5.67 -42.53 -34.77
CA HIS A 11 -4.92 -42.31 -36.00
C HIS A 11 -4.41 -40.86 -36.09
N GLY A 12 -3.36 -40.66 -36.89
CA GLY A 12 -2.72 -39.36 -37.10
C GLY A 12 -3.29 -38.47 -38.22
N LYS A 13 -2.55 -37.39 -38.46
CA LYS A 13 -2.48 -36.50 -39.63
C LYS A 13 -3.74 -35.70 -40.02
N PHE A 14 -3.63 -34.37 -39.89
CA PHE A 14 -4.05 -33.45 -40.96
C PHE A 14 -3.04 -32.31 -41.08
N ALA A 15 -2.29 -32.34 -42.18
CA ALA A 15 -1.58 -31.19 -42.71
C ALA A 15 -2.51 -30.51 -43.73
N SER A 16 -2.75 -29.21 -43.59
CA SER A 16 -2.98 -28.27 -44.71
C SER A 16 -3.47 -26.92 -44.18
N HIS A 17 -2.57 -25.92 -44.12
CA HIS A 17 -2.77 -24.56 -44.64
C HIS A 17 -1.62 -23.64 -44.18
N LEU A 18 -0.47 -23.80 -44.82
CA LEU A 18 0.39 -22.66 -45.14
C LEU A 18 0.14 -22.38 -46.62
N LYS A 19 -0.55 -21.28 -46.93
CA LYS A 19 -0.42 -20.60 -48.21
C LYS A 19 -0.49 -19.09 -47.98
N ASN A 20 0.60 -18.45 -48.39
CA ASN A 20 0.72 -17.07 -48.83
C ASN A 20 0.77 -15.99 -47.74
N LEU A 21 1.98 -15.55 -47.42
CA LEU A 21 2.33 -14.14 -47.53
C LEU A 21 3.86 -14.03 -47.73
N ASP A 22 4.21 -13.71 -48.96
CA ASP A 22 5.55 -13.40 -49.46
C ASP A 22 6.14 -12.19 -48.72
N LEU A 23 7.39 -12.28 -48.31
CA LEU A 23 8.22 -11.11 -48.00
C LEU A 23 9.10 -10.81 -49.21
N ASP A 24 8.81 -9.67 -49.84
CA ASP A 24 9.53 -9.09 -50.97
C ASP A 24 10.98 -8.70 -50.59
N PRO A 25 11.99 -9.13 -51.36
CA PRO A 25 13.38 -8.75 -51.20
C PRO A 25 13.74 -7.58 -52.13
N SER A 26 13.56 -6.34 -51.67
CA SER A 26 14.24 -5.18 -52.27
C SER A 26 14.42 -4.05 -51.27
N LEU A 27 15.55 -3.33 -51.39
CA LEU A 27 16.10 -2.24 -50.56
C LEU A 27 17.19 -2.68 -49.55
N THR A 28 18.48 -2.39 -49.68
CA THR A 28 19.34 -1.83 -50.74
C THR A 28 20.80 -1.99 -50.27
N LYS A 29 21.73 -2.21 -51.21
CA LYS A 29 23.19 -2.36 -51.05
C LYS A 29 23.94 -1.02 -50.87
N ASN A 30 25.21 -1.15 -50.42
CA ASN A 30 26.42 -0.27 -50.58
C ASN A 30 26.72 0.63 -49.35
N ASN A 31 27.91 0.67 -48.72
CA ASN A 31 29.30 0.31 -49.05
C ASN A 31 30.10 -0.08 -47.78
N LEU A 32 30.99 -1.07 -47.91
CA LEU A 32 32.09 -1.42 -46.98
C LEU A 32 33.42 -0.81 -47.49
N PRO A 33 34.43 -0.60 -46.62
CA PRO A 33 35.53 -1.58 -46.42
C PRO A 33 35.97 -1.65 -44.93
N ASP A 34 36.74 -2.59 -44.35
CA ASP A 34 37.40 -3.89 -44.61
C ASP A 34 38.04 -4.19 -43.21
N GLN A 35 37.96 -5.36 -42.55
CA GLN A 35 38.80 -6.54 -42.80
C GLN A 35 38.31 -7.80 -42.01
N ARG A 36 38.08 -8.89 -42.76
CA ARG A 36 38.49 -10.33 -42.63
C ARG A 36 38.76 -10.92 -41.21
N ILE A 37 38.38 -12.15 -40.83
CA ILE A 37 38.60 -13.52 -41.38
C ILE A 37 37.62 -14.48 -40.62
N ALA A 38 36.64 -15.17 -41.23
CA ALA A 38 36.59 -16.51 -41.88
C ALA A 38 36.58 -17.78 -40.98
N GLY A 39 35.61 -18.68 -41.21
CA GLY A 39 35.63 -20.13 -40.87
C GLY A 39 34.36 -20.68 -40.19
N LEU A 40 33.25 -20.92 -40.90
CA LEU A 40 32.75 -22.17 -41.53
C LEU A 40 32.34 -23.36 -40.61
N ILE A 41 31.09 -23.81 -40.81
CA ILE A 41 30.41 -24.99 -40.26
C ILE A 41 30.80 -26.24 -41.05
N SER A 42 30.95 -27.40 -40.38
CA SER A 42 30.66 -28.72 -40.96
C SER A 42 30.52 -29.79 -39.86
N MET A 43 29.37 -30.45 -39.78
CA MET A 43 29.27 -31.78 -39.18
C MET A 43 28.43 -32.65 -40.11
N THR A 44 29.07 -33.69 -40.65
CA THR A 44 28.49 -34.75 -41.48
C THR A 44 28.13 -35.97 -40.64
N ASP A 45 27.20 -36.75 -41.19
CA ASP A 45 26.58 -38.01 -40.77
C ASP A 45 27.43 -39.08 -40.06
N GLY A 46 26.77 -39.88 -39.20
CA GLY A 46 27.24 -41.20 -38.77
C GLY A 46 26.63 -41.67 -37.45
N GLY A 47 25.58 -42.50 -37.52
CA GLY A 47 24.87 -43.01 -36.34
C GLY A 47 25.53 -44.20 -35.64
N TRP A 48 25.06 -44.55 -34.44
CA TRP A 48 25.12 -45.90 -33.86
C TRP A 48 23.93 -46.17 -32.93
N VAL A 49 23.43 -47.40 -33.06
CA VAL A 49 22.27 -48.00 -32.40
C VAL A 49 22.56 -48.33 -30.94
N PHE A 50 21.59 -48.02 -30.08
CA PHE A 50 21.52 -48.39 -28.66
C PHE A 50 21.49 -49.92 -28.47
N CYS A 51 22.30 -50.43 -27.54
CA CYS A 51 21.97 -51.68 -26.86
C CYS A 51 22.44 -51.71 -25.40
N SER A 52 21.45 -51.91 -24.53
CA SER A 52 21.51 -52.61 -23.24
C SER A 52 21.84 -51.85 -21.94
N ARG A 53 20.75 -51.60 -21.20
CA ARG A 53 20.47 -51.98 -19.80
C ARG A 53 21.22 -51.30 -18.63
N PHE A 54 20.38 -51.05 -17.62
CA PHE A 54 20.62 -50.70 -16.22
C PHE A 54 20.60 -49.21 -15.87
N ALA A 55 19.50 -48.86 -15.19
CA ALA A 55 19.31 -47.68 -14.38
C ALA A 55 20.44 -47.50 -13.37
N THR A 56 20.85 -46.26 -13.11
CA THR A 56 20.71 -45.59 -11.81
C THR A 56 20.96 -44.09 -11.99
N ILE A 57 20.11 -43.33 -11.30
CA ILE A 57 19.95 -41.88 -11.24
C ILE A 57 21.21 -41.17 -10.73
N LEU A 58 21.61 -40.07 -11.39
CA LEU A 58 22.15 -38.82 -10.82
C LEU A 58 22.63 -37.91 -11.96
N VAL A 59 21.77 -36.97 -12.41
CA VAL A 59 22.21 -35.82 -13.20
C VAL A 59 21.92 -34.55 -12.40
N SER A 60 23.00 -34.11 -11.78
CA SER A 60 23.43 -32.74 -11.52
C SER A 60 22.61 -31.63 -12.17
N LEU A 61 22.09 -30.78 -11.29
CA LEU A 61 21.61 -29.43 -11.50
C LEU A 61 22.55 -28.59 -12.39
N PHE A 62 22.03 -28.06 -13.49
CA PHE A 62 22.36 -26.71 -13.99
C PHE A 62 21.13 -26.18 -14.75
N ALA A 63 20.11 -25.79 -13.99
CA ALA A 63 19.12 -24.84 -14.48
C ALA A 63 19.44 -23.50 -13.81
N SER A 64 19.70 -22.50 -14.65
CA SER A 64 20.03 -21.12 -14.29
C SER A 64 19.17 -20.63 -13.13
N SER A 65 19.82 -20.39 -12.00
CA SER A 65 19.26 -19.73 -10.83
C SER A 65 18.97 -18.26 -11.18
N ALA A 66 17.77 -17.99 -11.70
CA ALA A 66 17.08 -16.77 -11.35
C ALA A 66 16.82 -16.89 -9.84
N MET A 67 17.67 -16.23 -9.04
CA MET A 67 17.38 -16.04 -7.62
C MET A 67 16.13 -15.15 -7.55
N ALA A 68 14.96 -15.78 -7.52
CA ALA A 68 13.84 -15.19 -6.82
C ALA A 68 14.35 -15.02 -5.39
N ALA A 69 14.72 -13.79 -5.03
CA ALA A 69 14.84 -13.43 -3.64
C ALA A 69 13.45 -13.71 -3.04
N GLU A 70 13.30 -14.86 -2.38
CA GLU A 70 12.24 -15.07 -1.42
C GLU A 70 12.41 -13.95 -0.41
N LEU A 71 11.70 -12.84 -0.63
CA LEU A 71 11.37 -11.90 0.42
C LEU A 71 10.65 -12.73 1.46
N ASN A 72 11.42 -13.14 2.45
CA ASN A 72 10.98 -13.76 3.67
C ASN A 72 10.08 -12.73 4.36
N LEU A 73 8.83 -12.60 3.88
CA LEU A 73 7.69 -12.07 4.61
C LEU A 73 7.72 -12.88 5.90
N GLY A 74 8.32 -12.29 6.93
CA GLY A 74 8.84 -13.01 8.09
C GLY A 74 7.85 -14.08 8.50
N GLN A 75 8.31 -15.32 8.54
CA GLN A 75 7.48 -16.48 8.86
C GLN A 75 6.56 -16.12 10.03
N TYR A 76 5.28 -15.97 9.70
CA TYR A 76 4.21 -15.89 10.66
C TYR A 76 4.16 -17.26 11.33
N GLU A 77 4.88 -17.41 12.44
CA GLU A 77 4.78 -18.58 13.30
C GLU A 77 3.39 -18.60 13.95
N GLY A 78 2.40 -19.09 13.22
CA GLY A 78 1.08 -19.43 13.73
C GLY A 78 0.22 -18.23 14.09
N SER A 79 -1.09 -18.39 13.89
CA SER A 79 -2.04 -17.43 14.40
C SER A 79 -2.06 -17.49 15.93
N PRO A 80 -1.72 -16.41 16.65
CA PRO A 80 -1.89 -16.42 18.09
C PRO A 80 -3.39 -16.38 18.37
N GLN A 81 -3.91 -17.49 18.88
CA GLN A 81 -5.25 -17.60 19.49
C GLN A 81 -5.38 -16.76 20.79
N THR A 82 -4.41 -15.90 21.08
CA THR A 82 -4.30 -15.07 22.28
C THR A 82 -4.63 -13.61 21.94
N PRO A 83 -5.21 -12.84 22.89
CA PRO A 83 -5.67 -11.48 22.62
C PRO A 83 -4.47 -10.53 22.54
N GLY A 84 -3.78 -10.51 21.40
CA GLY A 84 -2.66 -9.62 21.13
C GLY A 84 -2.98 -8.57 20.06
N TYR A 85 -2.05 -7.66 19.84
CA TYR A 85 -2.07 -6.71 18.73
C TYR A 85 -0.68 -6.53 18.12
N TYR A 86 -0.64 -5.88 16.96
CA TYR A 86 0.58 -5.53 16.26
C TYR A 86 0.78 -4.03 16.22
N THR A 87 2.04 -3.60 16.21
CA THR A 87 2.45 -2.24 15.80
C THR A 87 3.49 -2.36 14.70
N VAL A 88 3.52 -1.42 13.77
CA VAL A 88 4.61 -1.35 12.79
C VAL A 88 5.91 -1.03 13.55
N ASP A 89 6.96 -1.80 13.28
CA ASP A 89 8.24 -1.69 13.98
C ASP A 89 8.94 -0.36 13.60
N ASP A 90 9.08 0.54 14.56
CA ASP A 90 9.74 1.83 14.39
C ASP A 90 11.20 1.85 14.89
N ILE A 91 11.73 0.69 15.29
CA ILE A 91 13.08 0.53 15.85
C ILE A 91 13.99 -0.20 14.87
N SER A 92 13.53 -1.27 14.21
CA SER A 92 14.43 -2.08 13.42
C SER A 92 14.81 -1.47 12.07
N GLN A 93 16.10 -1.58 11.76
CA GLN A 93 16.73 -0.89 10.65
C GLN A 93 17.11 -1.88 9.55
N ARG A 94 16.77 -1.57 8.29
CA ARG A 94 17.42 -2.17 7.11
C ARG A 94 18.64 -1.32 6.74
N HIS A 95 19.78 -1.98 6.57
CA HIS A 95 20.96 -1.42 5.90
C HIS A 95 21.20 -2.25 4.65
N GLU A 96 21.19 -1.62 3.47
CA GLU A 96 21.53 -2.26 2.18
C GLU A 96 20.80 -3.60 1.91
N GLY A 97 19.53 -3.70 2.29
CA GLY A 97 18.75 -4.94 2.09
C GLY A 97 19.07 -6.09 3.05
N LYS A 98 19.95 -5.89 4.05
CA LYS A 98 20.26 -6.88 5.10
C LYS A 98 19.74 -6.40 6.45
N PHE A 99 19.08 -7.29 7.18
CA PHE A 99 18.62 -7.02 8.55
C PHE A 99 19.83 -6.96 9.49
N ILE A 100 19.98 -5.88 10.25
CA ILE A 100 21.00 -5.75 11.30
C ILE A 100 20.27 -5.65 12.65
N SER A 101 20.61 -6.53 13.60
CA SER A 101 20.07 -6.48 14.96
C SER A 101 20.70 -5.31 15.76
N PRO A 102 20.00 -4.77 16.78
CA PRO A 102 20.52 -3.68 17.61
C PRO A 102 21.86 -3.99 18.30
N GLU A 103 22.16 -5.25 18.58
CA GLU A 103 23.41 -5.69 19.22
C GLU A 103 24.66 -5.41 18.38
N ILE A 104 24.56 -5.49 17.05
CA ILE A 104 25.69 -5.24 16.14
C ILE A 104 26.08 -3.75 16.13
N ILE A 105 25.10 -2.86 16.34
CA ILE A 105 25.32 -1.40 16.45
C ILE A 105 26.07 -1.08 17.75
N LEU A 106 25.71 -1.75 18.84
CA LEU A 106 26.28 -1.52 20.18
C LEU A 106 27.73 -2.03 20.32
N THR A 107 28.15 -2.99 19.50
CA THR A 107 29.53 -3.51 19.50
C THR A 107 30.49 -2.73 18.59
N GLY A 108 30.08 -1.57 18.04
CA GLY A 108 30.97 -0.66 17.31
C GLY A 108 31.45 -1.16 15.94
N GLY A 109 30.78 -2.17 15.35
CA GLY A 109 31.20 -2.82 14.10
C GLY A 109 30.99 -2.00 12.82
N ILE A 110 30.44 -0.78 12.90
CA ILE A 110 30.15 0.07 11.75
C ILE A 110 30.55 1.51 12.06
N SER A 111 31.85 1.78 11.99
CA SER A 111 32.35 3.15 11.84
C SER A 111 32.13 3.59 10.40
N SER A 112 31.52 4.78 10.23
CA SER A 112 31.28 5.50 8.96
C SER A 112 30.07 5.08 8.11
N PHE A 113 28.85 5.29 8.60
CA PHE A 113 27.71 5.48 7.71
C PHE A 113 26.89 6.71 8.11
N SER A 114 26.56 7.52 7.11
CA SER A 114 25.72 8.72 7.28
C SER A 114 24.33 8.30 7.79
N PRO A 115 23.77 8.96 8.84
CA PRO A 115 22.48 8.62 9.44
C PRO A 115 21.27 8.77 8.51
N ALA A 116 21.47 9.21 7.26
CA ALA A 116 20.41 9.40 6.25
C ALA A 116 19.93 8.11 5.56
N SER A 117 20.57 6.96 5.80
CA SER A 117 20.36 5.73 5.00
C SER A 117 19.52 4.64 5.68
N THR A 118 19.00 4.90 6.89
CA THR A 118 18.22 3.90 7.64
C THR A 118 16.81 3.78 7.05
N VAL A 119 16.49 2.60 6.49
CA VAL A 119 15.16 2.28 5.96
C VAL A 119 14.41 1.39 6.94
N LEU A 120 13.18 1.77 7.27
CA LEU A 120 12.24 0.96 8.05
C LEU A 120 11.39 0.11 7.10
N SER A 121 11.06 -1.12 7.47
CA SER A 121 10.10 -1.94 6.73
C SER A 121 8.71 -1.76 7.32
N LEU A 122 7.73 -1.39 6.48
CA LEU A 122 6.33 -1.29 6.91
C LEU A 122 5.69 -2.67 7.14
N LEU A 123 6.31 -3.74 6.64
CA LEU A 123 5.84 -5.13 6.77
C LEU A 123 6.46 -5.85 7.97
N LYS A 124 7.32 -5.18 8.73
CA LYS A 124 7.84 -5.74 9.98
C LYS A 124 7.02 -5.20 11.15
N TRP A 125 6.38 -6.12 11.87
CA TRP A 125 5.48 -5.78 12.96
C TRP A 125 5.96 -6.39 14.27
N ILE A 126 5.78 -5.66 15.35
CA ILE A 126 6.03 -6.13 16.71
C ILE A 126 4.73 -6.73 17.23
N SER A 127 4.78 -8.00 17.66
CA SER A 127 3.66 -8.66 18.31
C SER A 127 3.63 -8.33 19.80
N HIS A 128 2.47 -7.91 20.28
CA HIS A 128 2.19 -7.61 21.68
C HIS A 128 1.18 -8.64 22.20
N SER A 129 1.44 -9.20 23.37
CA SER A 129 0.56 -10.24 23.97
C SER A 129 -0.64 -9.67 24.70
N GLU A 130 -0.64 -8.35 24.90
CA GLU A 130 -1.66 -7.59 25.60
C GLU A 130 -2.91 -7.38 24.75
N ALA A 131 -4.07 -7.49 25.38
CA ALA A 131 -5.34 -7.21 24.72
C ALA A 131 -5.45 -5.73 24.33
N ILE A 132 -6.15 -5.47 23.22
CA ILE A 132 -6.53 -4.10 22.87
C ILE A 132 -7.50 -3.59 23.93
N THR A 133 -7.08 -2.58 24.67
CA THR A 133 -7.92 -1.93 25.67
C THR A 133 -9.07 -1.19 25.01
N ASN A 134 -10.29 -1.51 25.40
CA ASN A 134 -11.46 -0.76 24.99
C ASN A 134 -11.50 0.60 25.71
N PRO A 135 -11.72 1.71 24.99
CA PRO A 135 -11.91 3.02 25.63
C PRO A 135 -13.15 2.99 26.54
N ALA A 136 -13.06 3.66 27.69
CA ALA A 136 -14.19 3.77 28.62
C ALA A 136 -15.37 4.54 28.01
N ASP A 137 -15.06 5.57 27.21
CA ASP A 137 -16.04 6.37 26.51
C ASP A 137 -16.36 5.75 25.13
N ALA A 138 -17.65 5.60 24.85
CA ALA A 138 -18.11 5.23 23.52
C ALA A 138 -17.66 6.27 22.47
N TYR A 139 -17.26 5.81 21.29
CA TYR A 139 -16.79 6.69 20.23
C TYR A 139 -17.86 7.70 19.79
N ASN A 140 -17.52 8.99 19.83
CA ASN A 140 -18.29 10.07 19.23
C ASN A 140 -17.35 10.93 18.37
N ARG A 141 -17.63 11.01 17.06
CA ARG A 141 -16.77 11.70 16.08
C ARG A 141 -16.51 13.16 16.47
N LEU A 142 -17.59 13.92 16.70
CA LEU A 142 -17.50 15.35 16.97
C LEU A 142 -16.78 15.62 18.30
N LYS A 143 -17.15 14.90 19.36
CA LYS A 143 -16.52 15.02 20.69
C LYS A 143 -15.03 14.67 20.65
N HIS A 144 -14.66 13.61 19.92
CA HIS A 144 -13.29 13.10 19.99
C HIS A 144 -12.36 13.77 18.98
N PHE A 145 -12.82 14.08 17.78
CA PHE A 145 -11.98 14.56 16.67
C PHE A 145 -12.36 15.94 16.14
N GLY A 146 -13.50 16.50 16.55
CA GLY A 146 -13.96 17.81 16.11
C GLY A 146 -14.44 17.82 14.65
N THR A 147 -14.24 18.96 14.00
CA THR A 147 -14.62 19.23 12.61
C THR A 147 -13.40 19.55 11.75
N TRP A 148 -13.63 19.77 10.45
CA TRP A 148 -12.62 20.33 9.57
C TRP A 148 -12.29 21.76 9.99
N ILE A 149 -11.02 22.03 10.26
CA ILE A 149 -10.57 23.35 10.71
C ILE A 149 -10.15 24.23 9.52
N THR A 150 -10.33 25.54 9.66
CA THR A 150 -9.66 26.53 8.82
C THR A 150 -8.37 26.94 9.52
N ASP A 151 -7.26 26.98 8.79
CA ASP A 151 -5.99 27.44 9.34
C ASP A 151 -6.08 28.94 9.66
N PRO A 152 -6.03 29.37 10.93
CA PRO A 152 -6.13 30.78 11.30
C PRO A 152 -4.97 31.62 10.76
N SER A 153 -3.84 30.98 10.45
CA SER A 153 -2.67 31.62 9.84
C SER A 153 -2.68 31.57 8.31
N GLY A 154 -3.66 30.89 7.72
CA GLY A 154 -3.81 30.73 6.28
C GLY A 154 -4.37 31.99 5.62
N SER A 155 -4.02 32.20 4.35
CA SER A 155 -4.54 33.30 3.53
C SER A 155 -5.92 33.04 2.92
N THR A 156 -6.57 31.92 3.27
CA THR A 156 -7.81 31.45 2.63
C THR A 156 -8.81 31.00 3.69
N CYS A 157 -10.09 31.19 3.45
CA CYS A 157 -11.16 30.68 4.33
C CYS A 157 -11.44 29.17 4.17
N LEU A 158 -10.77 28.47 3.24
CA LEU A 158 -10.96 27.02 3.06
C LEU A 158 -10.56 26.27 4.33
N ASN A 159 -11.47 25.42 4.79
CA ASN A 159 -11.15 24.42 5.81
C ASN A 159 -10.33 23.26 5.21
N THR A 160 -9.90 22.32 6.06
CA THR A 160 -9.16 21.11 5.63
C THR A 160 -9.80 20.41 4.44
N ARG A 161 -11.13 20.26 4.39
CA ARG A 161 -11.80 19.65 3.24
C ARG A 161 -11.53 20.44 1.95
N GLY A 162 -11.73 21.75 1.98
CA GLY A 162 -11.47 22.61 0.82
C GLY A 162 -10.00 22.59 0.40
N LEU A 163 -9.09 22.54 1.37
CA LEU A 163 -7.64 22.48 1.09
C LEU A 163 -7.24 21.17 0.41
N ILE A 164 -7.78 20.02 0.84
CA ILE A 164 -7.54 18.73 0.19
C ILE A 164 -8.13 18.70 -1.22
N LEU A 165 -9.37 19.15 -1.40
CA LEU A 165 -9.99 19.25 -2.73
C LEU A 165 -9.17 20.14 -3.67
N ARG A 166 -8.65 21.27 -3.19
CA ARG A 166 -7.78 22.13 -4.00
C ARG A 166 -6.45 21.46 -4.33
N ARG A 167 -5.84 20.76 -3.36
CA ARG A 167 -4.57 20.04 -3.51
C ARG A 167 -4.65 18.96 -4.59
N GLU A 168 -5.74 18.20 -4.62
CA GLU A 168 -5.86 16.99 -5.44
C GLU A 168 -6.54 17.22 -6.79
N SER A 169 -7.08 18.41 -7.04
CA SER A 169 -7.65 18.74 -8.34
C SER A 169 -6.54 18.83 -9.39
N GLN A 170 -6.67 18.06 -10.46
CA GLN A 170 -5.77 18.07 -11.63
C GLN A 170 -5.92 19.33 -12.49
N THR A 171 -7.01 20.07 -12.30
CA THR A 171 -7.29 21.35 -12.96
C THR A 171 -7.56 22.44 -11.93
N SER A 172 -7.55 23.70 -12.35
CA SER A 172 -8.05 24.79 -11.51
C SER A 172 -9.46 24.50 -11.00
N VAL A 173 -9.68 24.76 -9.71
CA VAL A 173 -10.99 24.63 -9.08
C VAL A 173 -11.83 25.88 -9.31
N THR A 174 -13.15 25.72 -9.23
CA THR A 174 -14.10 26.82 -9.13
C THR A 174 -14.76 26.81 -7.75
N TYR A 175 -15.39 27.92 -7.39
CA TYR A 175 -16.04 28.10 -6.10
C TYR A 175 -17.54 28.31 -6.25
N THR A 176 -18.31 27.98 -5.21
CA THR A 176 -19.77 28.15 -5.21
C THR A 176 -20.20 29.61 -5.17
N ASP A 177 -19.34 30.49 -4.67
CA ASP A 177 -19.57 31.93 -4.56
C ASP A 177 -18.24 32.71 -4.67
N THR A 178 -18.35 34.04 -4.66
CA THR A 178 -17.21 34.95 -4.74
C THR A 178 -16.38 35.06 -3.46
N LYS A 179 -16.81 34.42 -2.36
CA LYS A 179 -16.00 34.36 -1.12
C LYS A 179 -14.93 33.27 -1.21
N GLU A 180 -15.06 32.36 -2.17
CA GLU A 180 -14.09 31.30 -2.44
C GLU A 180 -13.82 30.35 -1.26
N CYS A 181 -14.80 30.18 -0.38
CA CYS A 181 -14.68 29.32 0.82
C CYS A 181 -15.17 27.89 0.60
N THR A 182 -15.85 27.61 -0.52
CA THR A 182 -16.38 26.28 -0.86
C THR A 182 -16.09 25.99 -2.32
N ILE A 183 -15.37 24.90 -2.58
CA ILE A 183 -15.06 24.45 -3.94
C ILE A 183 -16.29 23.79 -4.55
N ALA A 184 -16.64 24.20 -5.78
CA ALA A 184 -17.78 23.69 -6.54
C ALA A 184 -17.34 22.62 -7.55
N THR A 185 -16.38 22.95 -8.41
CA THR A 185 -15.92 22.05 -9.48
C THR A 185 -14.40 22.01 -9.58
N GLY A 186 -13.91 20.97 -10.24
CA GLY A 186 -12.50 20.70 -10.49
C GLY A 186 -12.39 19.42 -11.32
N GLN A 187 -11.25 18.74 -11.25
CA GLN A 187 -11.11 17.40 -11.82
C GLN A 187 -10.28 16.55 -10.88
N TRP A 188 -10.90 15.53 -10.28
CA TRP A 188 -10.24 14.62 -9.36
C TRP A 188 -10.26 13.22 -9.93
N TYR A 189 -9.09 12.60 -10.04
CA TYR A 189 -8.99 11.16 -10.20
C TYR A 189 -9.01 10.56 -8.80
N GLU A 190 -10.17 10.03 -8.39
CA GLU A 190 -10.33 9.51 -7.03
C GLU A 190 -9.92 8.04 -6.94
N PRO A 191 -9.11 7.65 -5.95
CA PRO A 191 -8.38 6.40 -6.00
C PRO A 191 -9.25 5.16 -5.70
N TYR A 192 -10.39 5.32 -5.01
CA TYR A 192 -11.14 4.19 -4.48
C TYR A 192 -11.93 3.44 -5.56
N THR A 193 -12.56 4.17 -6.48
CA THR A 193 -13.24 3.57 -7.63
C THR A 193 -12.49 3.76 -8.94
N GLY A 194 -11.42 4.55 -8.95
CA GLY A 194 -10.62 4.87 -10.15
C GLY A 194 -11.38 5.79 -11.12
N SER A 195 -12.41 6.49 -10.64
CA SER A 195 -13.26 7.33 -11.46
C SER A 195 -12.79 8.78 -11.46
N ILE A 196 -13.12 9.52 -12.53
CA ILE A 196 -12.92 10.96 -12.58
C ILE A 196 -14.19 11.65 -12.07
N LYS A 197 -14.04 12.48 -11.03
CA LYS A 197 -15.11 13.37 -10.52
C LYS A 197 -14.85 14.80 -10.96
N ARG A 198 -15.92 15.52 -11.27
CA ARG A 198 -15.86 16.95 -11.62
C ARG A 198 -16.64 17.86 -10.68
N ASN A 199 -17.57 17.30 -9.92
CA ASN A 199 -18.30 18.02 -8.89
C ASN A 199 -17.73 17.67 -7.51
N ALA A 200 -17.36 18.69 -6.74
CA ALA A 200 -16.81 18.50 -5.39
C ALA A 200 -17.81 17.85 -4.41
N GLY A 201 -19.11 18.00 -4.65
CA GLY A 201 -20.18 17.35 -3.88
C GLY A 201 -20.23 15.84 -4.05
N GLU A 202 -19.65 15.28 -5.10
CA GLU A 202 -19.52 13.82 -5.29
C GLU A 202 -18.40 13.21 -4.46
N LEU A 203 -17.51 14.04 -3.90
CA LEU A 203 -16.33 13.62 -3.16
C LEU A 203 -16.48 13.82 -1.65
N GLN A 204 -16.00 12.87 -0.88
CA GLN A 204 -15.70 13.05 0.55
C GLN A 204 -14.20 13.07 0.77
N ILE A 205 -13.75 13.70 1.87
CA ILE A 205 -12.37 13.54 2.31
C ILE A 205 -12.35 12.39 3.29
N ASP A 206 -11.74 11.29 2.89
CA ASP A 206 -11.57 10.12 3.73
C ASP A 206 -10.31 10.23 4.59
N HIS A 207 -10.40 9.64 5.78
CA HIS A 207 -9.26 9.29 6.60
C HIS A 207 -8.89 7.84 6.25
N VAL A 208 -7.77 7.63 5.54
CA VAL A 208 -7.38 6.30 5.04
C VAL A 208 -7.43 5.26 6.17
N VAL A 209 -6.90 5.59 7.35
CA VAL A 209 -7.26 4.94 8.61
C VAL A 209 -8.44 5.70 9.25
N PRO A 210 -9.67 5.12 9.33
CA PRO A 210 -10.84 5.85 9.81
C PRO A 210 -10.69 6.35 11.25
N LEU A 211 -11.27 7.52 11.55
CA LEU A 211 -11.21 8.12 12.89
C LEU A 211 -11.64 7.18 14.02
N LYS A 212 -12.67 6.35 13.80
CA LYS A 212 -13.12 5.37 14.81
C LYS A 212 -12.12 4.22 14.97
N ASN A 213 -11.54 3.71 13.88
CA ASN A 213 -10.46 2.71 13.97
C ASN A 213 -9.27 3.29 14.74
N ALA A 214 -8.81 4.50 14.38
CA ALA A 214 -7.74 5.19 15.12
C ALA A 214 -8.07 5.33 16.61
N TYR A 215 -9.30 5.73 16.96
CA TYR A 215 -9.75 5.85 18.34
C TYR A 215 -9.58 4.55 19.13
N VAL A 216 -10.13 3.44 18.63
CA VAL A 216 -10.06 2.15 19.34
C VAL A 216 -8.66 1.53 19.31
N MET A 217 -7.83 1.90 18.32
CA MET A 217 -6.46 1.40 18.15
C MET A 217 -5.39 2.24 18.86
N GLY A 218 -5.79 3.23 19.68
CA GLY A 218 -4.87 3.95 20.56
C GLY A 218 -5.16 5.44 20.73
N ALA A 219 -5.86 6.06 19.77
CA ALA A 219 -6.10 7.50 19.81
C ALA A 219 -7.03 7.96 20.94
N TRP A 220 -7.71 7.05 21.62
CA TRP A 220 -8.45 7.36 22.84
C TRP A 220 -7.56 7.89 23.97
N GLN A 221 -6.29 7.50 24.01
CA GLN A 221 -5.31 7.96 25.00
C GLN A 221 -4.72 9.32 24.66
N TRP A 222 -4.88 9.78 23.42
CA TRP A 222 -4.32 11.05 22.98
C TRP A 222 -5.03 12.23 23.63
N SER A 223 -4.34 13.36 23.69
CA SER A 223 -4.99 14.64 24.00
C SER A 223 -6.02 15.01 22.91
N GLY A 224 -7.00 15.85 23.26
CA GLY A 224 -7.95 16.39 22.28
C GLY A 224 -7.25 17.10 21.11
N LYS A 225 -6.15 17.81 21.38
CA LYS A 225 -5.33 18.48 20.37
C LYS A 225 -4.72 17.49 19.37
N GLN A 226 -4.17 16.37 19.86
CA GLN A 226 -3.62 15.32 19.00
C GLN A 226 -4.71 14.65 18.14
N ARG A 227 -5.92 14.45 18.67
CA ARG A 227 -7.04 13.93 17.86
C ARG A 227 -7.51 14.95 16.82
N CYS A 228 -7.63 16.23 17.16
CA CYS A 228 -7.90 17.29 16.19
C CYS A 228 -6.83 17.32 15.08
N LEU A 229 -5.56 17.19 15.46
CA LEU A 229 -4.44 17.12 14.53
C LEU A 229 -4.59 15.93 13.60
N TYR A 230 -4.88 14.72 14.13
CA TYR A 230 -5.11 13.54 13.32
C TYR A 230 -6.26 13.74 12.34
N ALA A 231 -7.35 14.36 12.78
CA ALA A 231 -8.48 14.64 11.91
C ALA A 231 -8.13 15.60 10.78
N ASN A 232 -7.16 16.49 10.97
CA ASN A 232 -6.86 17.59 10.05
C ASN A 232 -5.44 17.53 9.48
N PHE A 233 -4.76 16.37 9.54
CA PHE A 233 -3.36 16.25 9.15
C PHE A 233 -3.22 16.27 7.63
N MET A 234 -2.49 17.27 7.11
CA MET A 234 -2.31 17.49 5.68
C MET A 234 -0.83 17.59 5.26
N THR A 235 0.11 17.32 6.16
CA THR A 235 1.56 17.42 5.87
C THR A 235 2.01 16.41 4.82
N ASN A 236 1.28 15.31 4.67
CA ASN A 236 1.47 14.32 3.60
C ASN A 236 0.20 14.15 2.75
N ASN A 237 0.33 13.41 1.66
CA ASN A 237 -0.72 13.16 0.66
C ASN A 237 -1.48 11.85 0.87
N PHE A 238 -1.08 11.00 1.83
CA PHE A 238 -1.69 9.68 2.05
C PHE A 238 -2.63 9.62 3.26
N HIS A 239 -2.59 10.60 4.18
CA HIS A 239 -3.43 10.59 5.38
C HIS A 239 -4.90 10.93 5.10
N LEU A 240 -5.13 11.91 4.23
CA LEU A 240 -6.44 12.38 3.78
C LEU A 240 -6.51 12.29 2.25
N LEU A 241 -7.57 11.70 1.71
CA LEU A 241 -7.79 11.55 0.27
C LEU A 241 -9.19 12.05 -0.13
N ALA A 242 -9.33 12.73 -1.26
CA ALA A 242 -10.63 12.97 -1.88
C ALA A 242 -11.09 11.71 -2.63
N VAL A 243 -12.15 11.08 -2.12
CA VAL A 243 -12.66 9.79 -2.62
C VAL A 243 -14.13 9.90 -2.99
N ASP A 244 -14.63 8.98 -3.82
CA ASP A 244 -16.06 8.88 -4.10
C ASP A 244 -16.88 8.79 -2.79
N SER A 245 -17.87 9.69 -2.65
CA SER A 245 -18.67 9.82 -1.44
C SER A 245 -19.45 8.56 -1.07
N ARG A 246 -19.97 7.81 -2.06
CA ARG A 246 -20.73 6.58 -1.82
C ARG A 246 -19.80 5.46 -1.41
N GLU A 247 -18.65 5.35 -2.05
CA GLU A 247 -17.65 4.35 -1.69
C GLU A 247 -17.08 4.61 -0.29
N ASN A 248 -16.87 5.88 0.09
CA ASN A 248 -16.44 6.21 1.44
C ASN A 248 -17.49 5.85 2.51
N MET A 249 -18.78 6.03 2.21
CA MET A 249 -19.86 5.56 3.08
C MET A 249 -19.89 4.03 3.20
N ARG A 250 -19.57 3.32 2.11
CA ARG A 250 -19.44 1.85 2.13
C ARG A 250 -18.26 1.41 2.96
N LYS A 251 -17.11 2.08 2.89
CA LYS A 251 -15.94 1.86 3.77
C LYS A 251 -16.31 2.05 5.23
N GLY A 252 -16.86 3.21 5.60
CA GLY A 252 -17.24 3.53 6.97
C GLY A 252 -16.03 3.53 7.93
N ASP A 253 -16.12 2.77 9.02
CA ASP A 253 -15.07 2.61 10.03
C ASP A 253 -14.23 1.34 9.88
N ARG A 254 -14.37 0.65 8.73
CA ARG A 254 -13.76 -0.65 8.48
C ARG A 254 -12.27 -0.52 8.19
N ALA A 255 -11.54 -1.55 8.60
CA ALA A 255 -10.12 -1.74 8.33
C ALA A 255 -9.94 -2.74 7.17
N PRO A 256 -8.70 -3.03 6.73
CA PRO A 256 -8.42 -3.93 5.61
C PRO A 256 -9.07 -5.32 5.71
N ASP A 257 -9.35 -5.80 6.92
CA ASP A 257 -10.02 -7.08 7.16
C ASP A 257 -11.51 -7.09 6.81
N ARG A 258 -12.12 -5.93 6.62
CA ARG A 258 -13.55 -5.79 6.32
C ARG A 258 -13.84 -4.86 5.15
N TYR A 259 -12.82 -4.25 4.56
CA TYR A 259 -12.95 -3.35 3.43
C TYR A 259 -11.64 -3.27 2.65
N MET A 260 -11.75 -3.32 1.33
CA MET A 260 -10.71 -2.96 0.38
C MET A 260 -11.33 -2.09 -0.72
N PRO A 261 -10.63 -1.06 -1.25
CA PRO A 261 -11.15 -0.30 -2.38
C PRO A 261 -11.44 -1.20 -3.58
N PRO A 262 -12.58 -1.01 -4.29
CA PRO A 262 -12.91 -1.82 -5.46
C PRO A 262 -11.95 -1.60 -6.64
N ASN A 263 -11.25 -0.46 -6.68
CA ASN A 263 -10.19 -0.23 -7.64
C ASN A 263 -8.95 -1.07 -7.30
N GLY A 264 -8.85 -2.24 -7.92
CA GLY A 264 -7.74 -3.18 -7.72
C GLY A 264 -6.34 -2.61 -7.98
N SER A 265 -6.21 -1.56 -8.81
CA SER A 265 -4.90 -0.94 -9.09
C SER A 265 -4.41 -0.07 -7.93
N PHE A 266 -5.30 0.32 -7.01
CA PHE A 266 -4.97 1.16 -5.87
C PHE A 266 -4.77 0.36 -4.58
N VAL A 267 -5.06 -0.94 -4.57
CA VAL A 267 -5.00 -1.78 -3.36
C VAL A 267 -3.60 -1.77 -2.72
N CYS A 268 -2.54 -1.92 -3.51
CA CYS A 268 -1.18 -1.92 -2.97
C CYS A 268 -0.82 -0.58 -2.31
N GLU A 269 -1.16 0.54 -2.95
CA GLU A 269 -0.94 1.89 -2.43
C GLU A 269 -1.78 2.14 -1.17
N TYR A 270 -3.06 1.73 -1.17
CA TYR A 270 -3.93 1.81 0.01
C TYR A 270 -3.33 1.08 1.23
N LEU A 271 -2.77 -0.11 1.03
CA LEU A 271 -2.12 -0.88 2.09
C LEU A 271 -0.84 -0.20 2.58
N GLU A 272 -0.06 0.38 1.67
CA GLU A 272 1.16 1.13 2.01
C GLU A 272 0.82 2.37 2.85
N ASP A 273 -0.17 3.15 2.41
CA ASP A 273 -0.69 4.33 3.09
C ASP A 273 -1.23 3.98 4.48
N TRP A 274 -2.01 2.90 4.58
CA TRP A 274 -2.51 2.38 5.85
C TRP A 274 -1.37 2.12 6.84
N LEU A 275 -0.32 1.42 6.41
CA LEU A 275 0.83 1.08 7.24
C LEU A 275 1.69 2.31 7.59
N LYS A 276 1.90 3.25 6.65
CA LYS A 276 2.59 4.53 6.93
C LYS A 276 1.85 5.30 8.03
N ILE A 277 0.53 5.40 7.95
CA ILE A 277 -0.27 6.11 8.95
C ILE A 277 -0.17 5.41 10.30
N LYS A 278 -0.30 4.07 10.34
CA LYS A 278 -0.18 3.31 11.60
C LYS A 278 1.21 3.49 12.24
N LEU A 279 2.28 3.54 11.44
CA LEU A 279 3.66 3.80 11.89
C LEU A 279 3.83 5.22 12.45
N ILE A 280 3.46 6.25 11.67
CA ILE A 280 3.63 7.66 12.06
C ILE A 280 2.92 7.94 13.37
N TRP A 281 1.69 7.45 13.50
CA TRP A 281 0.80 7.70 14.63
C TRP A 281 0.89 6.68 15.77
N ASN A 282 1.75 5.67 15.63
CA ASN A 282 1.90 4.56 16.57
C ASN A 282 0.55 3.92 16.94
N LEU A 283 -0.25 3.61 15.92
CA LEU A 283 -1.55 2.97 16.07
C LEU A 283 -1.41 1.45 16.03
N LYS A 284 -2.23 0.79 16.83
CA LYS A 284 -2.32 -0.67 16.87
C LYS A 284 -3.02 -1.22 15.64
N MET A 285 -2.79 -2.50 15.39
CA MET A 285 -3.43 -3.29 14.34
C MET A 285 -3.82 -4.65 14.91
N THR A 286 -5.01 -5.13 14.57
CA THR A 286 -5.46 -6.47 14.99
C THR A 286 -4.76 -7.56 14.17
N ALA A 287 -4.80 -8.81 14.65
CA ALA A 287 -4.37 -9.94 13.85
C ALA A 287 -5.19 -10.12 12.55
N SER A 288 -6.49 -9.82 12.58
CA SER A 288 -7.34 -9.86 11.38
C SER A 288 -6.89 -8.83 10.34
N GLU A 289 -6.61 -7.59 10.76
CA GLU A 289 -6.05 -6.54 9.90
C GLU A 289 -4.73 -7.02 9.28
N GLY A 290 -3.80 -7.54 10.09
CA GLY A 290 -2.51 -8.03 9.60
C GLY A 290 -2.60 -9.20 8.61
N ASN A 291 -3.52 -10.14 8.84
CA ASN A 291 -3.75 -11.27 7.94
C ASN A 291 -4.37 -10.80 6.61
N ALA A 292 -5.31 -9.86 6.67
CA ALA A 292 -5.93 -9.29 5.47
C ALA A 292 -4.91 -8.54 4.63
N ILE A 293 -4.04 -7.71 5.23
CA ILE A 293 -2.97 -7.02 4.50
C ILE A 293 -2.10 -8.02 3.74
N GLN A 294 -1.63 -9.08 4.39
CA GLN A 294 -0.81 -10.10 3.73
C GLN A 294 -1.56 -10.80 2.59
N SER A 295 -2.82 -11.20 2.82
CA SER A 295 -3.66 -11.85 1.81
C SER A 295 -3.86 -10.97 0.59
N GLU A 296 -4.14 -9.69 0.80
CA GLU A 296 -4.41 -8.72 -0.26
C GLU A 296 -3.12 -8.36 -1.03
N MET A 297 -1.98 -8.29 -0.35
CA MET A 297 -0.68 -8.14 -1.02
C MET A 297 -0.38 -9.28 -1.98
N VAL A 298 -0.65 -10.53 -1.57
CA VAL A 298 -0.47 -11.70 -2.45
C VAL A 298 -1.49 -11.67 -3.58
N THR A 299 -2.76 -11.39 -3.27
CA THR A 299 -3.86 -11.38 -4.25
C THR A 299 -3.64 -10.33 -5.35
N HIS A 300 -3.13 -9.16 -4.98
CA HIS A 300 -2.88 -8.05 -5.90
C HIS A 300 -1.42 -7.97 -6.39
N ASN A 301 -0.59 -8.96 -6.04
CA ASN A 301 0.81 -9.06 -6.46
C ASN A 301 1.61 -7.78 -6.14
N CYS A 302 1.40 -7.24 -4.94
CA CYS A 302 2.06 -6.03 -4.46
C CYS A 302 3.57 -6.27 -4.26
N ASP A 303 4.40 -5.32 -4.69
CA ASP A 303 5.85 -5.40 -4.49
C ASP A 303 6.19 -5.09 -3.01
N PRO A 304 6.65 -6.06 -2.20
CA PRO A 304 6.97 -5.81 -0.80
C PRO A 304 8.19 -4.87 -0.61
N SER A 305 8.98 -4.62 -1.65
CA SER A 305 10.14 -3.74 -1.59
C SER A 305 9.75 -2.26 -1.41
N VAL A 306 8.59 -1.86 -1.93
CA VAL A 306 8.11 -0.46 -1.82
C VAL A 306 7.55 -0.14 -0.43
N TYR A 307 7.17 -1.16 0.36
CA TYR A 307 6.64 -1.01 1.71
C TYR A 307 7.74 -0.64 2.71
N SER A 308 8.19 0.59 2.61
CA SER A 308 9.29 1.13 3.41
C SER A 308 9.12 2.63 3.67
N MET A 309 9.82 3.11 4.69
CA MET A 309 9.92 4.54 5.01
C MET A 309 11.30 4.78 5.61
N THR A 310 11.99 5.84 5.19
CA THR A 310 13.27 6.20 5.81
C THR A 310 13.04 6.74 7.22
N ARG A 311 14.02 6.57 8.10
CA ARG A 311 13.95 7.15 9.45
C ARG A 311 13.79 8.66 9.41
N LEU A 312 14.48 9.31 8.46
CA LEU A 312 14.39 10.75 8.25
C LEU A 312 12.99 11.20 7.85
N GLU A 313 12.29 10.46 6.99
CA GLU A 313 10.90 10.73 6.64
C GLU A 313 9.98 10.58 7.86
N LEU A 314 10.10 9.48 8.62
CA LEU A 314 9.31 9.27 9.83
C LEU A 314 9.52 10.40 10.86
N ASP A 315 10.77 10.80 11.10
CA ASP A 315 11.10 11.85 12.05
C ASP A 315 10.57 13.21 11.57
N ARG A 316 10.58 13.50 10.26
CA ARG A 316 9.97 14.72 9.70
C ARG A 316 8.46 14.74 9.88
N GLU A 317 7.78 13.64 9.60
CA GLU A 317 6.33 13.51 9.80
C GLU A 317 5.98 13.71 11.28
N ARG A 318 6.69 13.04 12.20
CA ARG A 318 6.47 13.18 13.65
C ARG A 318 6.84 14.56 14.19
N ALA A 319 7.85 15.24 13.63
CA ALA A 319 8.17 16.62 13.95
C ALA A 319 7.05 17.59 13.50
N ALA A 320 6.43 17.34 12.35
CA ALA A 320 5.29 18.12 11.87
C ALA A 320 4.06 17.98 12.78
N LEU A 321 3.90 16.86 13.49
CA LEU A 321 2.85 16.71 14.49
C LEU A 321 2.96 17.79 15.59
N GLN A 322 4.18 18.14 15.99
CA GLN A 322 4.42 19.14 17.04
C GLN A 322 4.12 20.57 16.57
N SER A 323 4.43 20.89 15.31
CA SER A 323 4.20 22.22 14.76
C SER A 323 2.73 22.48 14.43
N PHE A 324 2.02 21.46 13.92
CA PHE A 324 0.61 21.57 13.55
C PHE A 324 -0.33 21.47 14.76
N ALA A 325 0.08 20.82 15.86
CA ALA A 325 -0.70 20.79 17.11
C ALA A 325 -1.07 22.20 17.65
N LYS A 326 -0.33 23.25 17.25
CA LYS A 326 -0.64 24.65 17.59
C LYS A 326 -1.90 25.18 16.88
N LYS A 327 -2.27 24.62 15.71
CA LYS A 327 -3.49 24.97 14.95
C LYS A 327 -4.75 24.39 15.57
N CYS A 328 -4.61 23.34 16.37
CA CYS A 328 -5.65 22.77 17.19
C CYS A 328 -5.67 23.48 18.57
N SER A 329 -6.10 24.73 18.58
CA SER A 329 -6.36 25.49 19.82
C SER A 329 -7.54 24.87 20.58
N ALA A 330 -7.50 24.99 21.91
CA ALA A 330 -8.34 24.28 22.87
C ALA A 330 -9.78 24.82 22.98
N GLU A 331 -10.57 24.79 21.91
CA GLU A 331 -12.02 25.04 21.97
C GLU A 331 -12.86 23.75 21.97
N SER A 332 -12.24 22.57 21.97
CA SER A 332 -12.99 21.30 21.92
C SER A 332 -13.19 20.62 23.28
N ASN A 333 -12.85 21.27 24.40
CA ASN A 333 -12.83 20.63 25.73
C ASN A 333 -13.58 21.39 26.84
N GLU A 334 -14.55 22.25 26.52
CA GLU A 334 -15.61 22.54 27.48
C GLU A 334 -16.91 21.86 27.05
N PRO A 335 -17.56 21.08 27.93
CA PRO A 335 -18.94 20.68 27.66
C PRO A 335 -19.76 21.96 27.59
N ILE A 336 -20.39 22.23 26.45
CA ILE A 336 -21.48 23.19 26.40
C ILE A 336 -22.55 22.60 27.33
N SER A 337 -22.62 23.10 28.55
CA SER A 337 -23.82 23.00 29.38
C SER A 337 -24.91 23.75 28.62
N ASN A 338 -25.67 23.06 27.78
CA ASN A 338 -26.90 23.64 27.26
C ASN A 338 -27.96 23.48 28.37
N PRO A 339 -28.47 24.59 28.97
CA PRO A 339 -29.49 24.50 29.99
C PRO A 339 -30.88 24.21 29.43
N ASN A 340 -31.07 24.14 28.10
CA ASN A 340 -32.40 23.92 27.52
C ASN A 340 -32.36 23.07 26.24
N GLY A 341 -32.72 21.80 26.43
CA GLY A 341 -33.65 21.00 25.63
C GLY A 341 -33.80 21.20 24.12
N ILE A 342 -33.86 20.03 23.46
CA ILE A 342 -34.50 19.72 22.17
C ILE A 342 -33.60 19.97 20.97
N PHE A 343 -33.16 18.90 20.29
CA PHE A 343 -33.29 18.80 18.83
C PHE A 343 -33.33 17.34 18.36
N GLN A 344 -34.32 17.11 17.49
CA GLN A 344 -34.57 15.91 16.69
C GLN A 344 -33.53 15.78 15.58
N SER A 345 -33.26 14.53 15.20
CA SER A 345 -32.48 14.08 14.03
C SER A 345 -33.04 14.62 12.71
N PRO A 346 -32.21 14.76 11.67
CA PRO A 346 -32.00 13.63 10.74
C PRO A 346 -30.58 13.05 10.76
#